data_AF-A0A7I9VPY9-F1
#
_entry.id   AF-A0A7I9VPY9-F1
#
_cell.length_a   1.000
_cell.length_b   1.000
_cell.length_c   1.000
_cell.angle_alpha   90.00
_cell.angle_beta   90.00
_cell.angle_gamma   90.00
#
_symmetry.space_group_name_H-M   'P 1'
#
loop_
_entity.id
_entity.type
_entity.pdbx_description
1 polymer ?
#
loop_
_entity_poly.entity_id
_entity_poly.type
_entity_poly.pdbx_seq_one_letter_code
_entity_poly.pdbx_strand_id
1 'polypeptide(L)'
;MTVAVSDSRSNGPEQIVHAAECIGKAKQRRAVFVAIYHGKKQLKTVGEISDATGLSRKRVLEEGRKLATKGIVAQDKVDGEIGYRKDDFYHANKAKILALASDPAKRAKVPTKRNPSRSADGGLTVKIKLPRGVRFEQPKFITIDEIDSFERVRKVLPAGNLAATVSEKAFKQGLLKILRQGGAFKDWGGEANDVFTGRLVYRGRRYRAAFALKGPGLKAKLTPARMGKNGDQIQRLFSSPADFFFVQHWQAIDESVVALMEALATKASIGGSRVYFGTIDGQDSQRLYAAYRNLF
;
A
#
# COMPACT_ATOMS: atom_id res chain seq x y z
N MET A 1 12.31 37.40 23.26
CA MET A 1 12.14 37.18 21.79
C MET A 1 11.20 36.01 21.61
N THR A 2 9.98 36.25 21.12
CA THR A 2 9.04 35.15 20.79
C THR A 2 9.56 34.46 19.53
N VAL A 3 10.18 33.30 19.70
CA VAL A 3 10.49 32.42 18.57
C VAL A 3 9.15 31.98 18.00
N ALA A 4 8.82 32.42 16.79
CA ALA A 4 7.66 31.93 16.06
C ALA A 4 7.93 30.46 15.70
N VAL A 5 7.62 29.54 16.62
CA VAL A 5 7.65 28.09 16.38
C VAL A 5 6.43 27.78 15.51
N SER A 6 6.61 27.92 14.21
CA SER A 6 5.61 27.61 13.21
C SER A 6 6.05 26.38 12.43
N ASP A 7 5.35 25.28 12.65
CA ASP A 7 5.40 24.04 11.86
C ASP A 7 4.92 24.24 10.40
N SER A 8 4.84 25.50 9.94
CA SER A 8 4.34 25.91 8.61
C SER A 8 5.15 25.34 7.46
N ARG A 9 6.43 25.01 7.69
CA ARG A 9 7.34 24.50 6.65
C ARG A 9 7.28 22.98 6.47
N SER A 10 6.55 22.26 7.32
CA SER A 10 6.38 20.80 7.24
C SER A 10 5.50 20.34 6.06
N ASN A 11 5.03 21.27 5.21
CA ASN A 11 4.26 20.96 4.01
C ASN A 11 4.52 21.92 2.84
N GLY A 12 5.64 21.72 2.13
CA GLY A 12 6.04 22.55 0.99
C GLY A 12 4.97 22.72 -0.11
N PRO A 13 4.34 21.63 -0.62
CA PRO A 13 3.29 21.74 -1.63
C PRO A 13 2.09 22.60 -1.20
N GLU A 14 1.66 22.51 0.05
CA GLU A 14 0.57 23.34 0.57
C GLU A 14 0.92 24.81 0.62
N GLN A 15 2.14 25.16 1.05
CA GLN A 15 2.57 26.56 1.10
C GLN A 15 2.65 27.18 -0.30
N ILE A 16 3.10 26.41 -1.29
CA ILE A 16 3.15 26.87 -2.69
C ILE A 16 1.72 27.12 -3.22
N VAL A 17 0.79 26.19 -2.96
CA VAL A 17 -0.62 26.34 -3.38
C VAL A 17 -1.29 27.51 -2.65
N HIS A 18 -1.06 27.66 -1.35
CA HIS A 18 -1.57 28.75 -0.54
C HIS A 18 -1.07 30.12 -1.01
N ALA A 19 0.23 30.24 -1.30
CA ALA A 19 0.80 31.46 -1.86
C ALA A 19 0.21 31.77 -3.24
N ALA A 20 0.02 30.75 -4.09
CA ALA A 20 -0.60 30.91 -5.40
C ALA A 20 -2.08 31.34 -5.31
N GLU A 21 -2.84 30.86 -4.31
CA GLU A 21 -4.20 31.31 -4.00
C GLU A 21 -4.23 32.76 -3.53
N CYS A 22 -3.33 33.11 -2.61
CA CYS A 22 -3.24 34.46 -2.11
C CYS A 22 -2.86 35.47 -3.19
N ILE A 23 -1.97 35.13 -4.13
CA ILE A 23 -1.63 36.00 -5.26
C ILE A 23 -2.81 36.07 -6.24
N GLY A 24 -3.35 34.91 -6.63
CA GLY A 24 -4.51 34.80 -7.52
C GLY A 24 -4.32 35.49 -8.88
N LYS A 25 -5.45 35.89 -9.50
CA LYS A 25 -5.48 36.57 -10.81
C LYS A 25 -5.24 38.08 -10.74
N ALA A 26 -5.02 38.64 -9.56
CA ALA A 26 -4.88 40.09 -9.38
C ALA A 26 -3.54 40.59 -9.95
N LYS A 27 -3.59 41.33 -11.08
CA LYS A 27 -2.39 41.84 -11.77
C LYS A 27 -1.46 42.63 -10.85
N GLN A 28 -2.04 43.50 -10.00
CA GLN A 28 -1.30 44.38 -9.10
C GLN A 28 -0.61 43.60 -7.97
N ARG A 29 -1.28 42.62 -7.35
CA ARG A 29 -0.69 41.77 -6.31
C ARG A 29 0.47 40.93 -6.85
N ARG A 30 0.30 40.42 -8.07
CA ARG A 30 1.36 39.69 -8.77
C ARG A 30 2.57 40.58 -9.04
N ALA A 31 2.36 41.82 -9.47
CA ALA A 31 3.43 42.78 -9.71
C ALA A 31 4.20 43.08 -8.40
N VAL A 32 3.50 43.35 -7.30
CA VAL A 32 4.10 43.57 -5.97
C VAL A 32 4.90 42.34 -5.51
N PHE A 33 4.35 41.13 -5.63
CA PHE A 33 5.07 39.90 -5.29
C PHE A 33 6.33 39.71 -6.15
N VAL A 34 6.23 39.90 -7.47
CA VAL A 34 7.38 39.79 -8.37
C VAL A 34 8.47 40.80 -8.01
N ALA A 35 8.08 42.04 -7.70
CA ALA A 35 8.98 43.13 -7.34
C ALA A 35 9.69 42.87 -6.01
N ILE A 36 8.99 42.40 -4.97
CA ILE A 36 9.59 41.99 -3.69
C ILE A 36 10.65 40.92 -3.94
N TYR A 37 10.31 39.87 -4.69
CA TYR A 37 11.19 38.74 -4.98
C TYR A 37 12.14 38.94 -6.18
N HIS A 38 12.38 40.18 -6.61
CA HIS A 38 13.31 40.50 -7.70
C HIS A 38 14.71 40.87 -7.16
N GLY A 39 15.78 40.51 -7.87
CA GLY A 39 17.16 40.88 -7.52
C GLY A 39 17.72 40.25 -6.24
N LYS A 40 18.88 40.71 -5.78
CA LYS A 40 19.61 40.13 -4.62
C LYS A 40 19.23 40.73 -3.25
N LYS A 41 18.67 41.96 -3.23
CA LYS A 41 18.31 42.65 -1.97
C LYS A 41 17.24 41.87 -1.19
N GLN A 42 17.49 41.57 0.07
CA GLN A 42 16.57 40.77 0.92
C GLN A 42 15.35 41.56 1.40
N LEU A 43 15.50 42.87 1.57
CA LEU A 43 14.46 43.78 2.05
C LEU A 43 14.26 44.91 1.07
N LYS A 44 13.02 45.20 0.69
CA LYS A 44 12.69 46.30 -0.23
C LYS A 44 11.67 47.23 0.38
N THR A 45 11.90 48.54 0.29
CA THR A 45 10.94 49.52 0.80
C THR A 45 9.76 49.69 -0.15
N VAL A 46 8.68 50.28 0.36
CA VAL A 46 7.49 50.60 -0.44
C VAL A 46 7.84 51.51 -1.61
N GLY A 47 8.72 52.51 -1.42
CA GLY A 47 9.26 53.34 -2.50
C GLY A 47 9.90 52.54 -3.62
N GLU A 48 10.83 51.63 -3.30
CA GLU A 48 11.51 50.81 -4.32
C GLU A 48 10.54 49.89 -5.09
N ILE A 49 9.51 49.37 -4.40
CA ILE A 49 8.49 48.53 -5.03
C ILE A 49 7.54 49.38 -5.90
N SER A 50 7.21 50.58 -5.44
CA SER A 50 6.42 51.57 -6.18
C SER A 50 7.09 51.89 -7.51
N ASP A 51 8.39 52.22 -7.48
CA ASP A 51 9.18 52.57 -8.66
C ASP A 51 9.32 51.38 -9.62
N ALA A 52 9.53 50.17 -9.10
CA ALA A 52 9.67 48.95 -9.90
C ALA A 52 8.36 48.47 -10.54
N THR A 53 7.20 48.84 -9.99
CA THR A 53 5.88 48.36 -10.46
C THR A 53 5.04 49.43 -11.15
N GLY A 54 5.39 50.72 -11.00
CA GLY A 54 4.58 51.86 -11.44
C GLY A 54 3.27 52.02 -10.65
N LEU A 55 3.11 51.32 -9.53
CA LEU A 55 1.92 51.41 -8.67
C LEU A 55 2.07 52.54 -7.66
N SER A 56 0.96 53.14 -7.23
CA SER A 56 1.01 54.13 -6.15
C SER A 56 1.43 53.50 -4.81
N ARG A 57 2.14 54.26 -3.97
CA ARG A 57 2.57 53.82 -2.63
C ARG A 57 1.42 53.23 -1.79
N LYS A 58 0.23 53.85 -1.84
CA LYS A 58 -0.98 53.35 -1.17
C LYS A 58 -1.34 51.95 -1.66
N ARG A 59 -1.26 51.71 -2.97
CA ARG A 59 -1.62 50.41 -3.56
C ARG A 59 -0.59 49.32 -3.24
N VAL A 60 0.69 49.69 -3.21
CA VAL A 60 1.77 48.80 -2.77
C VAL A 60 1.57 48.38 -1.31
N LEU A 61 1.22 49.31 -0.44
CA LEU A 61 0.91 49.02 0.97
C LEU A 61 -0.30 48.10 1.14
N GLU A 62 -1.39 48.34 0.40
CA GLU A 62 -2.59 47.49 0.46
C GLU A 62 -2.31 46.05 0.03
N GLU A 63 -1.64 45.86 -1.12
CA GLU A 63 -1.36 44.51 -1.63
C GLU A 63 -0.21 43.83 -0.87
N GLY A 64 0.81 44.59 -0.46
CA GLY A 64 1.89 44.09 0.38
C GLY A 64 1.40 43.67 1.77
N ARG A 65 0.48 44.41 2.39
CA ARG A 65 -0.16 44.01 3.66
C ARG A 65 -0.91 42.69 3.51
N LYS A 66 -1.63 42.46 2.41
CA LYS A 66 -2.31 41.18 2.16
C LYS A 66 -1.34 40.00 2.07
N LEU A 67 -0.17 40.20 1.45
CA LEU A 67 0.88 39.18 1.41
C LEU A 67 1.50 38.95 2.80
N ALA A 68 1.71 40.02 3.58
CA ALA A 68 2.30 39.95 4.91
C ALA A 68 1.37 39.26 5.92
N THR A 69 0.07 39.60 5.94
CA THR A 69 -0.92 38.96 6.81
C THR A 69 -1.06 37.46 6.56
N LYS A 70 -0.75 37.01 5.33
CA LYS A 70 -0.77 35.60 4.93
C LYS A 70 0.58 34.89 5.11
N GLY A 71 1.57 35.58 5.72
CA GLY A 71 2.89 35.01 5.98
C GLY A 71 3.71 34.71 4.73
N ILE A 72 3.39 35.35 3.59
CA ILE A 72 4.12 35.16 2.33
C ILE A 72 5.38 36.03 2.33
N VAL A 73 5.31 37.22 2.91
CA VAL A 73 6.43 38.15 3.07
C VAL A 73 6.47 38.63 4.52
N ALA A 74 7.66 38.93 5.06
CA ALA A 74 7.75 39.57 6.37
C ALA A 74 7.73 41.10 6.18
N GLN A 75 7.06 41.81 7.10
CA GLN A 75 7.01 43.26 7.10
C GLN A 75 7.98 43.80 8.13
N ASP A 76 8.88 44.69 7.72
CA ASP A 76 9.82 45.38 8.60
C ASP A 76 9.71 46.89 8.41
N LYS A 77 10.22 47.66 9.37
CA LYS A 77 10.34 49.11 9.26
C LYS A 77 11.82 49.47 9.12
N VAL A 78 12.17 50.20 8.06
CA VAL A 78 13.53 50.68 7.80
C VAL A 78 13.49 52.16 7.49
N ASP A 79 14.28 52.93 8.23
CA ASP A 79 14.41 54.38 8.08
C ASP A 79 13.07 55.14 8.06
N GLY A 80 12.11 54.67 8.88
CA GLY A 80 10.77 55.27 8.96
C GLY A 80 9.76 54.73 7.95
N GLU A 81 10.21 54.02 6.91
CA GLU A 81 9.38 53.46 5.85
C GLU A 81 9.07 51.96 6.07
N ILE A 82 7.92 51.51 5.60
CA ILE A 82 7.58 50.08 5.58
C ILE A 82 8.35 49.40 4.45
N GLY A 83 8.98 48.28 4.77
CA GLY A 83 9.62 47.38 3.81
C GLY A 83 9.09 45.96 3.91
N TYR A 84 9.24 45.22 2.82
CA TYR A 84 8.90 43.81 2.73
C TYR A 84 10.15 42.97 2.51
N ARG A 85 10.36 42.01 3.41
CA ARG A 85 11.47 41.06 3.37
C ARG A 85 11.04 39.80 2.65
N LYS A 86 11.95 39.26 1.83
CA LYS A 86 11.77 37.96 1.19
C LYS A 86 11.83 36.85 2.24
N ASP A 87 11.15 35.76 1.90
CA ASP A 87 11.34 34.46 2.52
C ASP A 87 11.98 33.52 1.50
N ASP A 88 13.06 32.84 1.90
CA ASP A 88 13.88 32.03 1.01
C ASP A 88 13.09 30.86 0.37
N PHE A 89 12.09 30.30 1.06
CA PHE A 89 11.26 29.22 0.54
C PHE A 89 10.41 29.69 -0.65
N TYR A 90 9.76 30.84 -0.51
CA TYR A 90 8.96 31.41 -1.59
C TYR A 90 9.83 31.99 -2.72
N HIS A 91 11.04 32.46 -2.41
CA HIS A 91 12.02 32.86 -3.43
C HIS A 91 12.41 31.66 -4.31
N ALA A 92 12.78 30.53 -3.70
CA ALA A 92 13.13 29.30 -4.42
C ALA A 92 11.98 28.76 -5.28
N ASN A 93 10.73 28.95 -4.83
CA ASN A 93 9.53 28.45 -5.52
C ASN A 93 8.79 29.53 -6.35
N LYS A 94 9.36 30.72 -6.53
CA LYS A 94 8.71 31.88 -7.17
C LYS A 94 8.07 31.55 -8.51
N ALA A 95 8.81 30.90 -9.42
CA ALA A 95 8.31 30.56 -10.75
C ALA A 95 7.11 29.62 -10.70
N LYS A 96 7.16 28.62 -9.82
CA LYS A 96 6.07 27.64 -9.62
C LYS A 96 4.83 28.30 -9.04
N ILE A 97 5.00 29.16 -8.05
CA ILE A 97 3.90 29.92 -7.42
C ILE A 97 3.20 30.81 -8.46
N LEU A 98 3.98 31.54 -9.28
CA LEU A 98 3.43 32.41 -10.32
C LEU A 98 2.67 31.64 -11.41
N ALA A 99 3.18 30.47 -11.81
CA ALA A 99 2.51 29.60 -12.78
C ALA A 99 1.17 29.07 -12.23
N LEU A 100 1.13 28.66 -10.96
CA LEU A 100 -0.09 28.18 -10.30
C LEU A 100 -1.08 29.32 -9.99
N ALA A 101 -0.59 30.54 -9.73
CA ALA A 101 -1.44 31.70 -9.51
C ALA A 101 -2.20 32.08 -10.79
N SER A 102 -1.58 31.90 -11.96
CA SER A 102 -2.22 32.19 -13.26
C SER A 102 -3.25 31.15 -13.72
N ASP A 103 -3.14 29.90 -13.26
CA ASP A 103 -3.94 28.79 -13.75
C ASP A 103 -4.60 28.01 -12.60
N PRO A 104 -5.88 28.31 -12.28
CA PRO A 104 -6.64 27.61 -11.24
C PRO A 104 -6.78 26.10 -11.49
N ALA A 105 -6.82 25.66 -12.75
CA ALA A 105 -6.96 24.24 -13.09
C ALA A 105 -5.66 23.48 -12.82
N LYS A 106 -4.50 24.08 -13.12
CA LYS A 106 -3.19 23.51 -12.71
C LYS A 106 -3.04 23.47 -11.20
N ARG A 107 -3.51 24.50 -10.50
CA ARG A 107 -3.49 24.54 -9.03
C ARG A 107 -4.28 23.40 -8.40
N ALA A 108 -5.48 23.12 -8.92
CA ALA A 108 -6.32 22.02 -8.44
C ALA A 108 -5.72 20.62 -8.66
N LYS A 109 -4.72 20.48 -9.56
CA LYS A 109 -4.02 19.20 -9.83
C LYS A 109 -2.79 18.99 -8.95
N VAL A 110 -2.35 19.99 -8.19
CA VAL A 110 -1.17 19.84 -7.33
C VAL A 110 -1.53 18.94 -6.14
N PRO A 111 -0.77 17.86 -5.89
CA PRO A 111 -0.98 17.03 -4.72
C PRO A 111 -0.69 17.82 -3.44
N THR A 112 -1.65 17.90 -2.53
CA THR A 112 -1.53 18.49 -1.19
C THR A 112 -2.11 17.51 -0.15
N LYS A 113 -1.94 17.74 1.16
CA LYS A 113 -2.59 16.81 2.14
C LYS A 113 -4.11 16.88 2.02
N ARG A 114 -4.65 18.04 1.64
CA ARG A 114 -6.08 18.25 1.36
C ARG A 114 -6.53 17.71 0.00
N ASN A 115 -5.60 17.48 -0.92
CA ASN A 115 -5.84 16.94 -2.26
C ASN A 115 -4.79 15.87 -2.58
N PRO A 116 -4.88 14.67 -1.97
CA PRO A 116 -3.96 13.59 -2.28
C PRO A 116 -4.10 13.20 -3.75
N SER A 117 -3.01 12.80 -4.40
CA SER A 117 -3.07 12.28 -5.76
C SER A 117 -3.91 10.99 -5.77
N ARG A 118 -5.20 11.12 -6.06
CA ARG A 118 -6.08 9.97 -6.25
C ARG A 118 -5.82 9.44 -7.66
N SER A 119 -5.51 8.15 -7.77
CA SER A 119 -5.71 7.45 -9.04
C SER A 119 -7.21 7.52 -9.37
N ALA A 120 -7.55 7.56 -10.66
CA ALA A 120 -8.93 7.69 -11.13
C ALA A 120 -9.88 6.63 -10.51
N ASP A 121 -9.35 5.47 -10.10
CA ASP A 121 -10.11 4.34 -9.56
C ASP A 121 -10.13 4.26 -8.02
N GLY A 122 -9.74 5.32 -7.30
CA GLY A 122 -9.75 5.33 -5.83
C GLY A 122 -8.71 4.43 -5.15
N GLY A 123 -7.95 3.64 -5.93
CA GLY A 123 -6.86 2.80 -5.45
C GLY A 123 -5.51 3.53 -5.38
N LEU A 124 -4.68 3.19 -4.39
CA LEU A 124 -3.30 3.66 -4.30
C LEU A 124 -2.45 2.85 -5.29
N THR A 125 -2.18 3.38 -6.49
CA THR A 125 -1.35 2.68 -7.47
C THR A 125 0.13 2.84 -7.11
N VAL A 126 0.71 1.83 -6.48
CA VAL A 126 2.15 1.78 -6.20
C VAL A 126 2.87 1.24 -7.43
N LYS A 127 3.64 2.10 -8.11
CA LYS A 127 4.53 1.67 -9.20
C LYS A 127 5.84 1.12 -8.62
N ILE A 128 5.96 -0.20 -8.54
CA ILE A 128 7.19 -0.87 -8.11
C ILE A 128 8.09 -1.04 -9.34
N LYS A 129 9.28 -0.43 -9.32
CA LYS A 129 10.32 -0.67 -10.34
C LYS A 129 11.07 -1.95 -9.98
N LEU A 130 10.91 -3.00 -10.77
CA LEU A 130 11.68 -4.23 -10.61
C LEU A 130 13.10 -4.05 -11.19
N PRO A 131 14.14 -4.65 -10.56
CA PRO A 131 15.49 -4.68 -11.12
C PRO A 131 15.51 -5.35 -12.50
N ARG A 132 16.38 -4.89 -13.40
CA ARG A 132 16.55 -5.50 -14.74
C ARG A 132 16.96 -6.97 -14.57
N GLY A 133 16.19 -7.88 -15.19
CA GLY A 133 16.45 -9.33 -15.18
C GLY A 133 15.57 -10.14 -14.24
N VAL A 134 14.81 -9.52 -13.32
CA VAL A 134 13.82 -10.23 -12.51
C VAL A 134 12.61 -10.57 -13.38
N ARG A 135 12.43 -11.86 -13.69
CA ARG A 135 11.21 -12.35 -14.33
C ARG A 135 10.14 -12.46 -13.26
N PHE A 136 9.23 -11.49 -13.26
CA PHE A 136 8.00 -11.60 -12.49
C PHE A 136 7.11 -12.64 -13.17
N GLU A 137 6.90 -13.76 -12.49
CA GLU A 137 5.84 -14.69 -12.86
C GLU A 137 4.62 -14.40 -11.97
N GLN A 138 3.47 -14.23 -12.62
CA GLN A 138 2.22 -14.10 -11.88
C GLN A 138 1.98 -15.38 -11.08
N PRO A 139 1.63 -15.26 -9.79
CA PRO A 139 1.26 -16.43 -8.99
C PRO A 139 0.10 -17.15 -9.64
N LYS A 140 0.10 -18.48 -9.55
CA LYS A 140 -0.96 -19.30 -10.14
C LYS A 140 -1.84 -19.90 -9.04
N PHE A 141 -3.15 -19.67 -9.12
CA PHE A 141 -4.12 -20.42 -8.32
C PHE A 141 -4.15 -21.89 -8.79
N ILE A 142 -4.10 -22.82 -7.85
CA ILE A 142 -4.10 -24.26 -8.13
C ILE A 142 -5.07 -25.01 -7.22
N THR A 143 -5.78 -25.97 -7.80
CA THR A 143 -6.73 -26.84 -7.08
C THR A 143 -6.10 -28.18 -6.71
N ILE A 144 -6.74 -28.94 -5.82
CA ILE A 144 -6.24 -30.27 -5.45
C ILE A 144 -6.24 -31.25 -6.62
N ASP A 145 -7.13 -31.07 -7.59
CA ASP A 145 -7.21 -31.91 -8.79
C ASP A 145 -5.99 -31.75 -9.71
N GLU A 146 -5.31 -30.61 -9.68
CA GLU A 146 -4.13 -30.35 -10.50
C GLU A 146 -2.84 -30.94 -9.90
N ILE A 147 -2.87 -31.39 -8.64
CA ILE A 147 -1.68 -31.83 -7.89
C ILE A 147 -1.52 -33.35 -8.04
N ASP A 148 -0.36 -33.79 -8.53
CA ASP A 148 -0.07 -35.22 -8.75
C ASP A 148 -0.08 -36.00 -7.44
N SER A 149 0.38 -35.41 -6.34
CA SER A 149 0.30 -36.01 -4.99
C SER A 149 -1.14 -36.36 -4.57
N PHE A 150 -2.15 -35.72 -5.15
CA PHE A 150 -3.57 -35.90 -4.83
C PHE A 150 -4.35 -36.59 -5.97
N GLU A 151 -3.66 -37.28 -6.88
CA GLU A 151 -4.26 -37.92 -8.07
C GLU A 151 -5.51 -38.77 -7.80
N ARG A 152 -5.62 -39.40 -6.62
CA ARG A 152 -6.77 -40.26 -6.29
C ARG A 152 -8.06 -39.48 -6.10
N VAL A 153 -7.97 -38.18 -5.78
CA VAL A 153 -9.13 -37.28 -5.61
C VAL A 153 -9.90 -37.11 -6.91
N ARG A 154 -9.23 -37.20 -8.06
CA ARG A 154 -9.88 -37.09 -9.38
C ARG A 154 -10.94 -38.17 -9.60
N LYS A 155 -10.86 -39.29 -8.88
CA LYS A 155 -11.84 -40.40 -8.95
C LYS A 155 -13.02 -40.22 -8.00
N VAL A 156 -12.98 -39.25 -7.10
CA VAL A 156 -14.00 -39.00 -6.09
C VAL A 156 -14.83 -37.79 -6.50
N LEU A 157 -16.12 -38.03 -6.75
CA LEU A 157 -17.07 -36.97 -7.04
C LEU A 157 -17.34 -36.11 -5.80
N PRO A 158 -17.55 -34.80 -5.95
CA PRO A 158 -17.99 -33.94 -4.87
C PRO A 158 -19.34 -34.42 -4.32
N ALA A 159 -19.42 -34.70 -3.02
CA ALA A 159 -20.67 -35.04 -2.38
C ALA A 159 -21.42 -33.76 -1.98
N GLY A 160 -22.74 -33.72 -2.20
CA GLY A 160 -23.57 -32.55 -1.85
C GLY A 160 -23.68 -32.28 -0.34
N ASN A 161 -23.43 -33.29 0.51
CA ASN A 161 -23.44 -33.17 1.96
C ASN A 161 -22.08 -33.53 2.57
N LEU A 162 -21.59 -32.66 3.46
CA LEU A 162 -20.37 -32.88 4.26
C LEU A 162 -20.63 -33.98 5.30
N ALA A 163 -20.43 -35.24 4.90
CA ALA A 163 -20.86 -36.41 5.66
C ALA A 163 -19.92 -36.80 6.82
N ALA A 164 -18.64 -36.42 6.75
CA ALA A 164 -17.65 -36.75 7.76
C ALA A 164 -16.57 -35.67 7.88
N THR A 165 -16.38 -35.13 9.07
CA THR A 165 -15.22 -34.30 9.43
C THR A 165 -14.25 -35.11 10.25
N VAL A 166 -12.97 -35.07 9.94
CA VAL A 166 -11.93 -35.62 10.83
C VAL A 166 -11.31 -34.52 11.68
N SER A 167 -10.74 -34.88 12.82
CA SER A 167 -10.02 -33.93 13.66
C SER A 167 -8.85 -33.32 12.88
N GLU A 168 -8.46 -32.09 13.23
CA GLU A 168 -7.32 -31.41 12.60
C GLU A 168 -6.05 -32.25 12.65
N LYS A 169 -5.82 -32.93 13.80
CA LYS A 169 -4.70 -33.84 14.00
C LYS A 169 -4.74 -35.05 13.06
N ALA A 170 -5.90 -35.69 12.91
CA ALA A 170 -6.06 -36.81 11.98
C ALA A 170 -5.87 -36.35 10.53
N PHE A 171 -6.41 -35.17 10.18
CA PHE A 171 -6.21 -34.60 8.85
C PHE A 171 -4.73 -34.28 8.57
N LYS A 172 -4.04 -33.65 9.52
CA LYS A 172 -2.58 -33.36 9.47
C LYS A 172 -1.79 -34.65 9.23
N GLN A 173 -2.09 -35.72 9.98
CA GLN A 173 -1.41 -37.01 9.83
C GLN A 173 -1.72 -37.70 8.49
N GLY A 174 -2.97 -37.71 8.06
CA GLY A 174 -3.38 -38.26 6.77
C GLY A 174 -2.70 -37.53 5.61
N LEU A 175 -2.68 -36.18 5.65
CA LEU A 175 -2.00 -35.35 4.66
C LEU A 175 -0.50 -35.67 4.58
N LEU A 176 0.18 -35.78 5.72
CA LEU A 176 1.61 -36.16 5.77
C LEU A 176 1.86 -37.55 5.16
N LYS A 177 0.98 -38.52 5.43
CA LYS A 177 1.06 -39.86 4.83
C LYS A 177 0.82 -39.85 3.32
N ILE A 178 -0.14 -39.06 2.83
CA ILE A 178 -0.40 -38.86 1.39
C ILE A 178 0.86 -38.33 0.71
N LEU A 179 1.51 -37.34 1.33
CA LEU A 179 2.75 -36.73 0.86
C LEU A 179 3.98 -37.63 1.06
N ARG A 180 3.77 -38.88 1.49
CA ARG A 180 4.80 -39.90 1.76
C ARG A 180 5.89 -39.39 2.69
N GLN A 181 5.56 -38.55 3.66
CA GLN A 181 6.53 -38.03 4.63
C GLN A 181 6.61 -38.98 5.82
N GLY A 182 7.75 -39.68 5.96
CA GLY A 182 8.03 -40.55 7.11
C GLY A 182 8.85 -39.82 8.17
N GLY A 183 8.56 -40.07 9.45
CA GLY A 183 9.28 -39.54 10.61
C GLY A 183 8.35 -38.96 11.68
N ALA A 184 8.77 -39.01 12.95
CA ALA A 184 8.06 -38.35 14.05
C ALA A 184 8.15 -36.83 13.88
N PHE A 185 7.04 -36.20 13.51
CA PHE A 185 6.96 -34.76 13.33
C PHE A 185 6.97 -34.08 14.71
N LYS A 186 8.01 -33.28 14.97
CA LYS A 186 8.07 -32.41 16.15
C LYS A 186 7.44 -31.09 15.73
N ASP A 187 6.27 -30.76 16.28
CA ASP A 187 5.64 -29.46 16.13
C ASP A 187 6.68 -28.38 16.51
N TRP A 188 7.14 -27.60 15.54
CA TRP A 188 8.07 -26.52 15.80
C TRP A 188 7.24 -25.38 16.40
N GLY A 189 7.16 -25.33 17.73
CA GLY A 189 6.34 -24.45 18.57
C GLY A 189 6.51 -22.93 18.37
N GLY A 190 6.25 -22.48 17.15
CA GLY A 190 6.18 -21.12 16.64
C GLY A 190 5.48 -21.07 15.27
N GLU A 191 4.70 -22.13 14.96
CA GLU A 191 4.35 -22.63 13.62
C GLU A 191 3.82 -21.55 12.67
N ALA A 192 4.67 -21.11 11.74
CA ALA A 192 4.27 -20.26 10.63
C ALA A 192 3.27 -20.96 9.69
N ASN A 193 3.22 -22.29 9.73
CA ASN A 193 2.33 -23.17 8.98
C ASN A 193 2.10 -24.45 9.80
N ASP A 194 0.98 -25.14 9.57
CA ASP A 194 0.63 -26.38 10.27
C ASP A 194 1.35 -27.59 9.65
N VAL A 195 1.58 -27.56 8.33
CA VAL A 195 2.37 -28.58 7.63
C VAL A 195 3.35 -27.92 6.67
N PHE A 196 4.63 -28.27 6.79
CA PHE A 196 5.65 -27.95 5.79
C PHE A 196 6.26 -29.23 5.22
N THR A 197 6.37 -29.31 3.91
CA THR A 197 6.96 -30.46 3.22
C THR A 197 7.75 -30.06 1.98
N GLY A 198 8.75 -30.86 1.61
CA GLY A 198 9.44 -30.80 0.31
C GLY A 198 9.03 -31.92 -0.66
N ARG A 199 7.96 -32.66 -0.34
CA ARG A 199 7.57 -33.88 -1.06
C ARG A 199 6.33 -33.72 -1.93
N LEU A 200 5.76 -32.52 -2.02
CA LEU A 200 4.62 -32.26 -2.92
C LEU A 200 5.07 -32.47 -4.37
N VAL A 201 4.33 -33.28 -5.13
CA VAL A 201 4.61 -33.55 -6.54
C VAL A 201 3.59 -32.82 -7.40
N TYR A 202 4.08 -32.04 -8.36
CA TYR A 202 3.27 -31.36 -9.36
C TYR A 202 3.99 -31.38 -10.71
N ARG A 203 3.31 -31.83 -11.76
CA ARG A 203 3.85 -32.04 -13.11
C ARG A 203 5.15 -32.86 -13.08
N GLY A 204 5.18 -33.92 -12.28
CA GLY A 204 6.32 -34.83 -12.14
C GLY A 204 7.53 -34.27 -11.39
N ARG A 205 7.47 -33.06 -10.83
CA ARG A 205 8.57 -32.44 -10.06
C ARG A 205 8.18 -32.24 -8.60
N ARG A 206 9.17 -32.30 -7.70
CA ARG A 206 8.99 -32.03 -6.26
C ARG A 206 9.08 -30.54 -5.95
N TYR A 207 8.19 -30.07 -5.09
CA TYR A 207 8.11 -28.69 -4.63
C TYR A 207 7.99 -28.61 -3.11
N ARG A 208 8.38 -27.47 -2.55
CA ARG A 208 8.13 -27.15 -1.15
C ARG A 208 6.71 -26.62 -1.01
N ALA A 209 5.97 -27.15 -0.05
CA ALA A 209 4.60 -26.77 0.21
C ALA A 209 4.39 -26.47 1.69
N ALA A 210 3.62 -25.42 1.96
CA ALA A 210 3.16 -25.07 3.29
C ALA A 210 1.62 -25.10 3.31
N PHE A 211 1.05 -25.68 4.36
CA PHE A 211 -0.39 -25.76 4.58
C PHE A 211 -0.73 -25.08 5.89
N ALA A 212 -1.77 -24.24 5.88
CA ALA A 212 -2.48 -23.82 7.06
C ALA A 212 -3.77 -24.64 7.17
N LEU A 213 -3.94 -25.38 8.26
CA LEU A 213 -5.07 -26.26 8.51
C LEU A 213 -5.98 -25.60 9.55
N LYS A 214 -7.28 -25.58 9.26
CA LYS A 214 -8.29 -25.19 10.24
C LYS A 214 -9.22 -26.37 10.51
N GLY A 215 -9.13 -26.90 11.72
CA GLY A 215 -9.96 -28.01 12.17
C GLY A 215 -11.45 -27.72 12.17
N PRO A 216 -12.28 -28.78 12.27
CA PRO A 216 -13.74 -28.69 12.13
C PRO A 216 -14.44 -27.95 13.29
N GLY A 217 -13.71 -27.57 14.35
CA GLY A 217 -14.27 -26.83 15.48
C GLY A 217 -14.91 -25.49 15.08
N LEU A 218 -14.49 -24.91 13.95
CA LEU A 218 -15.16 -23.75 13.37
C LEU A 218 -16.27 -24.20 12.40
N LYS A 219 -17.52 -24.19 12.87
CA LYS A 219 -18.71 -24.58 12.08
C LYS A 219 -19.16 -23.56 11.02
N ALA A 220 -18.48 -22.44 10.91
CA ALA A 220 -18.86 -21.34 10.02
C ALA A 220 -17.81 -21.12 8.93
N LYS A 221 -18.18 -20.28 7.94
CA LYS A 221 -17.30 -19.87 6.84
C LYS A 221 -15.95 -19.34 7.38
N LEU A 222 -14.86 -19.72 6.73
CA LEU A 222 -13.52 -19.27 7.07
C LEU A 222 -13.29 -17.86 6.53
N THR A 223 -13.00 -16.91 7.42
CA THR A 223 -12.62 -15.54 7.07
C THR A 223 -11.22 -15.25 7.62
N PRO A 224 -10.49 -14.22 7.14
CA PRO A 224 -9.15 -13.89 7.63
C PRO A 224 -9.10 -13.68 9.15
N ALA A 225 -10.13 -13.06 9.75
CA ALA A 225 -10.21 -12.85 11.20
C ALA A 225 -10.29 -14.15 12.02
N ARG A 226 -10.63 -15.28 11.38
CA ARG A 226 -10.75 -16.60 12.01
C ARG A 226 -9.54 -17.50 11.75
N MET A 227 -8.53 -16.98 11.05
CA MET A 227 -7.25 -17.63 10.75
C MET A 227 -6.18 -17.19 11.76
N GLY A 228 -6.24 -17.78 12.96
CA GLY A 228 -5.34 -17.48 14.09
C GLY A 228 -5.93 -16.48 15.08
N LYS A 229 -5.31 -16.38 16.28
CA LYS A 229 -5.78 -15.49 17.36
C LYS A 229 -5.82 -14.01 16.95
N ASN A 230 -4.90 -13.61 16.07
CA ASN A 230 -4.76 -12.24 15.57
C ASN A 230 -5.15 -12.11 14.08
N GLY A 231 -5.69 -13.16 13.45
CA GLY A 231 -5.96 -13.18 12.01
C GLY A 231 -4.71 -13.11 11.12
N ASP A 232 -3.55 -13.51 11.65
CA ASP A 232 -2.23 -13.37 11.05
C ASP A 232 -1.67 -14.67 10.45
N GLN A 233 -2.42 -15.78 10.53
CA GLN A 233 -1.94 -17.11 10.14
C GLN A 233 -1.63 -17.20 8.64
N ILE A 234 -2.38 -16.50 7.77
CA ILE A 234 -2.12 -16.49 6.33
C ILE A 234 -0.83 -15.71 6.01
N GLN A 235 -0.59 -14.57 6.66
CA GLN A 235 0.66 -13.82 6.51
C GLN A 235 1.86 -14.66 6.95
N ARG A 236 1.72 -15.38 8.07
CA ARG A 236 2.73 -16.31 8.57
C ARG A 236 2.94 -17.47 7.59
N LEU A 237 1.88 -18.03 7.02
CA LEU A 237 1.96 -19.08 6.00
C LEU A 237 2.89 -18.65 4.85
N PHE A 238 2.69 -17.44 4.30
CA PHE A 238 3.50 -16.88 3.21
C PHE A 238 4.91 -16.40 3.60
N SER A 239 5.26 -16.38 4.89
CA SER A 239 6.65 -16.21 5.34
C SER A 239 7.46 -17.51 5.31
N SER A 240 6.78 -18.64 5.12
CA SER A 240 7.43 -19.95 5.02
C SER A 240 8.22 -20.06 3.72
N PRO A 241 9.40 -20.72 3.73
CA PRO A 241 10.21 -20.92 2.53
C PRO A 241 9.62 -22.02 1.62
N ALA A 242 8.39 -21.83 1.15
CA ALA A 242 7.64 -22.74 0.30
C ALA A 242 7.35 -22.13 -1.08
N ASP A 243 7.07 -22.99 -2.05
CA ASP A 243 6.68 -22.62 -3.41
C ASP A 243 5.15 -22.78 -3.61
N PHE A 244 4.53 -23.65 -2.82
CA PHE A 244 3.09 -23.91 -2.78
C PHE A 244 2.50 -23.53 -1.42
N PHE A 245 1.38 -22.81 -1.41
CA PHE A 245 0.69 -22.38 -0.20
C PHE A 245 -0.78 -22.77 -0.22
N PHE A 246 -1.22 -23.55 0.76
CA PHE A 246 -2.61 -23.99 0.87
C PHE A 246 -3.25 -23.56 2.18
N VAL A 247 -4.52 -23.15 2.10
CA VAL A 247 -5.38 -22.98 3.27
C VAL A 247 -6.49 -24.03 3.20
N GLN A 248 -6.61 -24.84 4.25
CA GLN A 248 -7.62 -25.88 4.37
C GLN A 248 -8.63 -25.55 5.46
N HIS A 249 -9.92 -25.76 5.15
CA HIS A 249 -11.00 -25.69 6.13
C HIS A 249 -12.12 -26.67 5.79
N TRP A 250 -12.83 -27.15 6.81
CA TRP A 250 -13.92 -28.13 6.66
C TRP A 250 -15.26 -27.54 6.22
N GLN A 251 -15.37 -26.22 6.14
CA GLN A 251 -16.54 -25.51 5.63
C GLN A 251 -16.15 -24.65 4.42
N ALA A 252 -17.09 -23.86 3.91
CA ALA A 252 -16.81 -22.87 2.88
C ALA A 252 -15.69 -21.89 3.31
N ILE A 253 -14.86 -21.51 2.35
CA ILE A 253 -13.81 -20.50 2.51
C ILE A 253 -14.30 -19.19 1.89
N ASP A 254 -14.08 -18.07 2.57
CA ASP A 254 -14.49 -16.76 2.09
C ASP A 254 -13.57 -16.22 0.99
N GLU A 255 -14.15 -15.47 0.04
CA GLU A 255 -13.42 -14.84 -1.05
C GLU A 255 -12.32 -13.90 -0.52
N SER A 256 -12.53 -13.28 0.65
CA SER A 256 -11.51 -12.45 1.31
C SER A 256 -10.26 -13.23 1.70
N VAL A 257 -10.36 -14.54 1.96
CA VAL A 257 -9.19 -15.40 2.20
C VAL A 257 -8.42 -15.59 0.89
N VAL A 258 -9.12 -15.92 -0.19
CA VAL A 258 -8.50 -16.11 -1.52
C VAL A 258 -7.81 -14.84 -1.99
N ALA A 259 -8.48 -13.69 -1.88
CA ALA A 259 -7.93 -12.39 -2.24
C ALA A 259 -6.69 -12.03 -1.41
N LEU A 260 -6.68 -12.34 -0.11
CA LEU A 260 -5.51 -12.14 0.74
C LEU A 260 -4.35 -13.06 0.34
N MET A 261 -4.63 -14.33 0.04
CA MET A 261 -3.62 -15.27 -0.44
C MET A 261 -3.02 -14.80 -1.77
N GLU A 262 -3.83 -14.33 -2.71
CA GLU A 262 -3.36 -13.82 -4.01
C GLU A 262 -2.44 -12.60 -3.84
N ALA A 263 -2.81 -11.66 -2.97
CA ALA A 263 -1.99 -10.48 -2.68
C ALA A 263 -0.63 -10.87 -2.07
N LEU A 264 -0.61 -11.83 -1.14
CA LEU A 264 0.62 -12.32 -0.52
C LEU A 264 1.46 -13.17 -1.47
N ALA A 265 0.82 -13.97 -2.33
CA ALA A 265 1.49 -14.74 -3.37
C ALA A 265 2.17 -13.81 -4.38
N THR A 266 1.50 -12.72 -4.75
CA THR A 266 2.05 -11.67 -5.63
C THR A 266 3.26 -11.02 -4.98
N LYS A 267 3.18 -10.71 -3.69
CA LYS A 267 4.33 -10.20 -2.93
C LYS A 267 5.50 -11.20 -2.91
N ALA A 268 5.21 -12.48 -2.72
CA ALA A 268 6.23 -13.53 -2.69
C ALA A 268 6.88 -13.76 -4.06
N SER A 269 6.13 -13.64 -5.17
CA SER A 269 6.66 -13.85 -6.52
C SER A 269 7.55 -12.71 -7.04
N ILE A 270 7.51 -11.53 -6.41
CA ILE A 270 8.45 -10.42 -6.68
C ILE A 270 9.91 -10.87 -6.51
N GLY A 271 10.16 -11.86 -5.63
CA GLY A 271 11.49 -12.46 -5.44
C GLY A 271 11.97 -13.33 -6.61
N GLY A 272 11.20 -13.48 -7.69
CA GLY A 272 11.52 -14.29 -8.86
C GLY A 272 11.20 -15.79 -8.72
N SER A 273 10.65 -16.20 -7.58
CA SER A 273 10.18 -17.57 -7.36
C SER A 273 8.80 -17.76 -7.97
N ARG A 274 8.59 -18.93 -8.58
CA ARG A 274 7.27 -19.33 -9.08
C ARG A 274 6.40 -19.76 -7.90
N VAL A 275 5.38 -18.96 -7.59
CA VAL A 275 4.49 -19.17 -6.44
C VAL A 275 3.16 -19.75 -6.90
N TYR A 276 2.74 -20.82 -6.24
CA TYR A 276 1.43 -21.43 -6.39
C TYR A 276 0.66 -21.28 -5.08
N PHE A 277 -0.64 -21.02 -5.18
CA PHE A 277 -1.49 -20.93 -4.00
C PHE A 277 -2.86 -21.55 -4.28
N GLY A 278 -3.53 -22.03 -3.25
CA GLY A 278 -4.83 -22.66 -3.40
C GLY A 278 -5.57 -22.83 -2.09
N THR A 279 -6.84 -23.19 -2.19
CA THR A 279 -7.69 -23.48 -1.03
C THR A 279 -8.20 -24.91 -1.11
N ILE A 280 -8.38 -25.53 0.06
CA ILE A 280 -8.97 -26.86 0.21
C ILE A 280 -10.20 -26.68 1.11
N ASP A 281 -11.36 -26.49 0.49
CA ASP A 281 -12.61 -26.25 1.23
C ASP A 281 -13.19 -27.54 1.81
N GLY A 282 -14.41 -27.47 2.37
CA GLY A 282 -15.06 -28.65 2.95
C GLY A 282 -15.25 -29.81 1.97
N GLN A 283 -15.64 -29.52 0.72
CA GLN A 283 -15.86 -30.55 -0.29
C GLN A 283 -14.54 -31.19 -0.69
N ASP A 284 -13.51 -30.39 -0.94
CA ASP A 284 -12.17 -30.86 -1.28
C ASP A 284 -11.52 -31.64 -0.13
N SER A 285 -11.74 -31.21 1.11
CA SER A 285 -11.30 -31.92 2.33
C SER A 285 -11.95 -33.31 2.43
N GLN A 286 -13.25 -33.39 2.16
CA GLN A 286 -14.00 -34.65 2.14
C GLN A 286 -13.54 -35.56 0.99
N ARG A 287 -13.26 -34.99 -0.20
CA ARG A 287 -12.74 -35.74 -1.34
C ARG A 287 -11.36 -36.32 -1.05
N LEU A 288 -10.47 -35.54 -0.42
CA LEU A 288 -9.17 -36.03 0.06
C LEU A 288 -9.34 -37.16 1.07
N TYR A 289 -10.23 -36.98 2.06
CA TYR A 289 -10.52 -38.01 3.05
C TYR A 289 -11.04 -39.31 2.42
N ALA A 290 -12.01 -39.21 1.51
CA ALA A 290 -12.60 -40.36 0.84
C ALA A 290 -11.60 -41.09 -0.07
N ALA A 291 -10.78 -40.35 -0.83
CA ALA A 291 -9.80 -40.91 -1.76
C ALA A 291 -8.65 -41.66 -1.06
N TYR A 292 -8.33 -41.30 0.18
CA TYR A 292 -7.21 -41.83 0.94
C TYR A 292 -7.63 -42.33 2.33
N ARG A 293 -8.85 -42.87 2.46
CA ARG A 293 -9.46 -43.24 3.75
C ARG A 293 -8.58 -44.13 4.63
N ASN A 294 -7.71 -44.96 4.04
CA ASN A 294 -6.79 -45.84 4.76
C ASN A 294 -5.56 -45.12 5.34
N LEU A 295 -5.36 -43.84 5.04
CA LEU A 295 -4.25 -43.03 5.54
C LEU A 295 -4.67 -42.08 6.67
N PHE A 296 -5.95 -41.74 6.77
CA PHE A 296 -6.48 -40.85 7.83
C PHE A 296 -6.78 -41.59 9.13
#